data_AF-A0A7K2KJK7-F1
#
_entry.id   AF-A0A7K2KJK7-F1
#
_cell.length_a   1.000
_cell.length_b   1.000
_cell.length_c   1.000
_cell.angle_alpha   90.00
_cell.angle_beta   90.00
_cell.angle_gamma   90.00
#
_symmetry.space_group_name_H-M   'P 1'
#
loop_
_entity.id
_entity.type
_entity.pdbx_description
1 polymer ?
#
loop_
_entity_poly.entity_id
_entity_poly.type
_entity_poly.pdbx_seq_one_letter_code
_entity_poly.pdbx_strand_id
1 'polypeptide(L)'
;AAGTAGAPRAGTETAAGPRAGAGPGAPLDPDALLDALSLALHRYLTDHRALLVSRYELALEATRRPELRAFFDAAGSVFRRPLVAMTAAAGSAEPERHALSLIAWCEGLMFSCAAGSFHAAVPSRSELRTGFAELLRGMLGAGPGPGQPESGGAADGPGGRCRA
;
A
#
# COMPACT_ATOMS: atom_id res chain seq x y z
N ALA A 1 -53.49 -6.17 -28.34
CA ALA A 1 -53.05 -5.76 -27.00
C ALA A 1 -53.17 -6.98 -26.08
N ALA A 2 -52.18 -7.48 -25.36
CA ALA A 2 -50.77 -7.16 -25.09
C ALA A 2 -50.06 -8.54 -24.96
N GLY A 3 -48.85 -8.78 -25.43
CA GLY A 3 -47.63 -8.01 -25.19
C GLY A 3 -46.81 -8.72 -24.11
N THR A 4 -46.07 -9.75 -24.52
CA THR A 4 -45.10 -10.54 -23.73
C THR A 4 -44.01 -9.66 -23.09
N ALA A 5 -43.67 -9.92 -21.82
CA ALA A 5 -42.44 -9.39 -21.20
C ALA A 5 -41.68 -10.54 -20.52
N GLY A 6 -40.62 -10.98 -21.20
CA GLY A 6 -39.66 -11.96 -20.68
C GLY A 6 -38.81 -11.35 -19.56
N ALA A 7 -38.57 -12.14 -18.53
CA ALA A 7 -37.62 -11.82 -17.48
C ALA A 7 -36.18 -11.78 -18.04
N PRO A 8 -35.38 -10.72 -17.79
CA PRO A 8 -33.98 -10.75 -18.12
C PRO A 8 -33.24 -11.62 -17.10
N ARG A 9 -32.43 -12.56 -17.62
CA ARG A 9 -31.53 -13.39 -16.82
C ARG A 9 -30.44 -12.51 -16.21
N ALA A 10 -30.24 -12.65 -14.90
CA ALA A 10 -29.12 -12.07 -14.19
C ALA A 10 -27.82 -12.67 -14.75
N GLY A 11 -27.05 -11.86 -15.47
CA GLY A 11 -25.69 -12.18 -15.86
C GLY A 11 -24.81 -12.21 -14.63
N THR A 12 -24.24 -13.36 -14.33
CA THR A 12 -23.11 -13.49 -13.41
C THR A 12 -21.86 -12.96 -14.12
N GLU A 13 -21.66 -11.64 -14.07
CA GLU A 13 -20.41 -11.06 -14.53
C GLU A 13 -19.41 -11.11 -13.37
N THR A 14 -18.68 -12.21 -13.31
CA THR A 14 -17.48 -12.33 -12.48
C THR A 14 -16.51 -11.24 -12.91
N ALA A 15 -16.43 -10.16 -12.13
CA ALA A 15 -15.40 -9.15 -12.27
C ALA A 15 -14.03 -9.85 -12.10
N ALA A 16 -13.38 -10.08 -13.23
CA ALA A 16 -12.04 -10.61 -13.31
C ALA A 16 -11.09 -9.57 -12.71
N GLY A 17 -10.73 -9.76 -11.44
CA GLY A 17 -9.61 -9.06 -10.84
C GLY A 17 -8.33 -9.30 -11.65
N PRO A 18 -7.35 -8.37 -11.60
CA PRO A 18 -6.12 -8.54 -12.37
C PRO A 18 -5.42 -9.81 -11.91
N ARG A 19 -5.35 -10.81 -12.80
CA ARG A 19 -4.52 -12.00 -12.58
C ARG A 19 -3.07 -11.62 -12.78
N ALA A 20 -2.45 -11.08 -11.74
CA ALA A 20 -1.00 -11.03 -11.63
C ALA A 20 -0.50 -12.46 -11.34
N GLY A 21 -0.39 -13.26 -12.40
CA GLY A 21 0.30 -14.55 -12.36
C GLY A 21 1.80 -14.31 -12.32
N ALA A 22 2.34 -13.96 -11.15
CA ALA A 22 3.77 -14.06 -10.88
C ALA A 22 4.05 -15.48 -10.37
N GLY A 23 4.79 -16.27 -11.15
CA GLY A 23 5.33 -17.54 -10.67
C GLY A 23 6.23 -17.32 -9.44
N PRO A 24 6.28 -18.27 -8.50
CA PRO A 24 7.09 -18.10 -7.29
C PRO A 24 8.59 -18.17 -7.65
N GLY A 25 9.33 -17.10 -7.35
CA GLY A 25 10.79 -17.17 -7.19
C GLY A 25 11.67 -16.23 -8.02
N ALA A 26 11.13 -15.41 -8.93
CA ALA A 26 11.93 -14.38 -9.57
C ALA A 26 12.10 -13.17 -8.62
N PRO A 27 13.32 -12.61 -8.47
CA PRO A 27 13.49 -11.33 -7.79
C PRO A 27 12.57 -10.29 -8.43
N LEU A 28 11.75 -9.62 -7.62
CA LEU A 28 10.90 -8.55 -8.11
C LEU A 28 11.80 -7.38 -8.51
N ASP A 29 11.75 -6.97 -9.78
CA ASP A 29 12.38 -5.73 -10.23
C ASP A 29 11.73 -4.55 -9.47
N PRO A 30 12.51 -3.80 -8.64
CA PRO A 30 11.98 -2.67 -7.88
C PRO A 30 11.33 -1.62 -8.76
N ASP A 31 11.84 -1.39 -9.97
CA ASP A 31 11.29 -0.37 -10.86
C ASP A 31 9.95 -0.79 -11.45
N ALA A 32 9.82 -2.04 -11.89
CA ALA A 32 8.54 -2.60 -12.32
C ALA A 32 7.50 -2.59 -11.18
N LEU A 33 7.95 -2.81 -9.94
CA LEU A 33 7.06 -2.77 -8.78
C LEU A 33 6.51 -1.35 -8.54
N LEU A 34 7.38 -0.35 -8.54
CA LEU A 34 6.99 1.05 -8.41
C LEU A 34 6.02 1.49 -9.52
N ASP A 35 6.19 0.93 -10.72
CA ASP A 35 5.27 1.18 -11.85
C ASP A 35 3.91 0.57 -11.62
N ALA A 36 3.85 -0.67 -11.16
CA ALA A 36 2.59 -1.35 -10.87
C ALA A 36 1.82 -0.63 -9.75
N LEU A 37 2.49 -0.26 -8.65
CA LEU A 37 1.89 0.44 -7.52
C LEU A 37 1.37 1.83 -7.90
N SER A 38 2.20 2.63 -8.59
CA SER A 38 1.81 3.98 -9.05
C SER A 38 0.64 3.94 -10.03
N LEU A 39 0.63 2.98 -10.97
CA LEU A 39 -0.47 2.81 -11.92
C LEU A 39 -1.77 2.39 -11.21
N ALA A 40 -1.69 1.44 -10.28
CA ALA A 40 -2.86 0.97 -9.55
C ALA A 40 -3.50 2.10 -8.74
N LEU A 41 -2.70 2.85 -7.97
CA LEU A 41 -3.19 3.96 -7.16
C LEU A 41 -3.75 5.10 -8.03
N HIS A 42 -3.09 5.44 -9.14
CA HIS A 42 -3.58 6.46 -10.07
C HIS A 42 -4.98 6.12 -10.60
N ARG A 43 -5.21 4.87 -11.03
CA ARG A 43 -6.53 4.43 -11.53
C ARG A 43 -7.61 4.52 -10.46
N TYR A 44 -7.30 4.18 -9.22
CA TYR A 44 -8.24 4.36 -8.11
C TYR A 44 -8.65 5.84 -7.96
N LEU A 45 -7.68 6.74 -8.08
CA LEU A 45 -7.89 8.17 -7.91
C LEU A 45 -8.61 8.84 -9.09
N THR A 46 -8.37 8.40 -10.33
CA THR A 46 -8.94 9.02 -11.54
C THR A 46 -10.20 8.33 -12.04
N ASP A 47 -10.16 7.01 -12.17
CA ASP A 47 -11.17 6.26 -12.94
C ASP A 47 -12.27 5.69 -12.01
N HIS A 48 -11.98 5.60 -10.71
CA HIS A 48 -12.81 4.88 -9.74
C HIS A 48 -13.19 5.73 -8.52
N ARG A 49 -13.19 7.07 -8.66
CA ARG A 49 -13.50 7.98 -7.55
C ARG A 49 -14.87 7.72 -6.90
N ALA A 50 -15.90 7.45 -7.70
CA ALA A 50 -17.23 7.11 -7.18
C ALA A 50 -17.21 5.82 -6.34
N LEU A 51 -16.47 4.79 -6.79
CA LEU A 51 -16.31 3.55 -6.04
C LEU A 51 -15.54 3.76 -4.73
N LEU A 52 -14.55 4.66 -4.71
CA LEU A 52 -13.85 5.04 -3.48
C LEU A 52 -14.81 5.70 -2.48
N VAL A 53 -15.66 6.62 -2.92
CA VAL A 53 -16.67 7.24 -2.04
C VAL A 53 -17.62 6.18 -1.48
N SER A 54 -18.16 5.30 -2.32
CA SER A 54 -19.01 4.20 -1.85
C SER A 54 -18.29 3.26 -0.87
N ARG A 55 -16.98 3.00 -1.07
CA ARG A 55 -16.17 2.23 -0.12
C ARG A 55 -16.10 2.91 1.24
N TYR A 56 -15.95 4.23 1.30
CA TYR A 56 -15.94 4.97 2.56
C TYR A 56 -17.32 5.02 3.23
N GLU A 57 -18.39 5.19 2.47
CA GLU A 57 -19.76 5.10 2.98
C GLU A 57 -20.03 3.71 3.59
N LEU A 58 -19.66 2.64 2.88
CA LEU A 58 -19.78 1.27 3.37
C LEU A 58 -18.90 1.03 4.60
N ALA A 59 -17.68 1.54 4.62
CA ALA A 59 -16.79 1.43 5.78
C ALA A 59 -17.41 2.06 7.02
N LEU A 60 -18.00 3.25 6.87
CA LEU A 60 -18.69 3.96 7.95
C LEU A 60 -19.94 3.20 8.39
N GLU A 61 -20.73 2.66 7.47
CA GLU A 61 -21.94 1.88 7.84
C GLU A 61 -21.59 0.54 8.51
N ALA A 62 -20.50 -0.11 8.08
CA ALA A 62 -20.00 -1.33 8.71
C ALA A 62 -19.58 -1.13 10.18
N THR A 63 -19.31 0.10 10.62
CA THR A 63 -19.09 0.41 12.06
C THR A 63 -20.36 0.33 12.90
N ARG A 64 -21.54 0.42 12.26
CA ARG A 64 -22.87 0.39 12.90
C ARG A 64 -23.62 -0.92 12.66
N ARG A 65 -23.28 -1.65 11.59
CA ARG A 65 -23.91 -2.93 11.22
C ARG A 65 -22.88 -4.06 11.13
N PRO A 66 -22.76 -4.92 12.16
CA PRO A 66 -21.78 -6.01 12.21
C PRO A 66 -21.87 -6.99 11.03
N GLU A 67 -23.06 -7.17 10.45
CA GLU A 67 -23.28 -8.04 9.29
C GLU A 67 -22.53 -7.52 8.05
N LEU A 68 -22.40 -6.21 7.91
CA LEU A 68 -21.64 -5.58 6.83
C LEU A 68 -20.13 -5.62 7.10
N ARG A 69 -19.71 -5.73 8.37
CA ARG A 69 -18.29 -5.78 8.75
C ARG A 69 -17.60 -7.00 8.13
N ALA A 70 -18.23 -8.17 8.20
CA ALA A 70 -17.67 -9.38 7.61
C ALA A 70 -17.47 -9.26 6.09
N PHE A 71 -18.42 -8.63 5.39
CA PHE A 71 -18.32 -8.40 3.95
C PHE A 71 -17.21 -7.40 3.61
N PHE A 72 -17.13 -6.30 4.35
CA PHE A 72 -16.10 -5.28 4.17
C PHE A 72 -14.69 -5.84 4.40
N ASP A 73 -14.50 -6.62 5.46
CA ASP A 73 -13.21 -7.22 5.80
C ASP A 73 -12.79 -8.26 4.77
N ALA A 74 -13.72 -9.08 4.29
CA ALA A 74 -13.47 -10.05 3.22
C ALA A 74 -13.01 -9.35 1.92
N ALA A 75 -13.70 -8.27 1.53
CA ALA A 75 -13.32 -7.46 0.36
C ALA A 75 -11.94 -6.81 0.53
N GLY A 76 -11.60 -6.32 1.74
CA GLY A 76 -10.30 -5.74 2.05
C GLY A 76 -9.15 -6.75 2.05
N SER A 77 -9.40 -8.00 2.46
CA SER A 77 -8.38 -9.04 2.61
C SER A 77 -7.66 -9.40 1.31
N VAL A 78 -8.33 -9.25 0.17
CA VAL A 78 -7.80 -9.56 -1.17
C VAL A 78 -6.61 -8.67 -1.52
N PHE A 79 -6.58 -7.44 -1.00
CA PHE A 79 -5.51 -6.47 -1.25
C PHE A 79 -4.33 -6.62 -0.29
N ARG A 80 -4.59 -7.08 0.95
CA ARG A 80 -3.54 -7.17 1.97
C ARG A 80 -2.51 -8.25 1.66
N ARG A 81 -2.94 -9.45 1.26
CA ARG A 81 -2.01 -10.59 1.07
C ARG A 81 -0.94 -10.34 0.00
N PRO A 82 -1.26 -9.81 -1.20
CA PRO A 82 -0.25 -9.50 -2.20
C PRO A 82 0.78 -8.48 -1.70
N LEU A 83 0.35 -7.47 -0.92
CA LEU A 83 1.26 -6.47 -0.38
C LEU A 83 2.20 -7.05 0.69
N VAL A 84 1.75 -8.01 1.50
CA VAL A 84 2.62 -8.73 2.45
C VAL A 84 3.66 -9.57 1.71
N ALA A 85 3.25 -10.32 0.68
CA ALA A 85 4.19 -11.11 -0.12
C ALA A 85 5.24 -10.22 -0.82
N MET A 86 4.79 -9.06 -1.31
CA MET A 86 5.63 -8.05 -1.95
C MET A 86 6.64 -7.44 -0.96
N THR A 87 6.22 -7.00 0.22
CA THR A 87 7.15 -6.44 1.22
C THR A 87 8.16 -7.48 1.69
N ALA A 88 7.74 -8.74 1.85
CA ALA A 88 8.66 -9.84 2.17
C ALA A 88 9.71 -10.05 1.06
N ALA A 89 9.28 -10.10 -0.21
CA ALA A 89 10.18 -10.24 -1.35
C ALA A 89 11.14 -9.04 -1.51
N ALA A 90 10.75 -7.85 -1.03
CA ALA A 90 11.59 -6.65 -0.98
C ALA A 90 12.59 -6.63 0.19
N GLY A 91 12.70 -7.72 0.97
CA GLY A 91 13.68 -7.85 2.07
C GLY A 91 13.21 -7.27 3.40
N SER A 92 11.91 -7.01 3.56
CA SER A 92 11.34 -6.56 4.82
C SER A 92 11.54 -7.57 5.95
N ALA A 93 12.13 -7.14 7.07
CA ALA A 93 12.17 -7.93 8.30
C ALA A 93 10.77 -8.15 8.92
N GLU A 94 9.81 -7.27 8.61
CA GLU A 94 8.50 -7.18 9.28
C GLU A 94 7.37 -6.96 8.25
N PRO A 95 7.16 -7.92 7.33
CA PRO A 95 6.39 -7.71 6.10
C PRO A 95 4.91 -7.38 6.34
N GLU A 96 4.28 -7.96 7.36
CA GLU A 96 2.90 -7.65 7.74
C GLU A 96 2.74 -6.21 8.21
N ARG A 97 3.69 -5.74 9.04
CA ARG A 97 3.69 -4.36 9.53
C ARG A 97 3.91 -3.38 8.39
N HIS A 98 4.91 -3.62 7.54
CA HIS A 98 5.21 -2.74 6.41
C HIS A 98 4.10 -2.72 5.36
N ALA A 99 3.42 -3.84 5.12
CA ALA A 99 2.25 -3.87 4.25
C ALA A 99 1.11 -3.02 4.82
N LEU A 100 0.86 -3.06 6.13
CA LEU A 100 -0.14 -2.21 6.78
C LEU A 100 0.21 -0.72 6.68
N SER A 101 1.49 -0.35 6.87
CA SER A 101 1.96 1.03 6.68
C SER A 101 1.75 1.53 5.26
N LEU A 102 2.06 0.69 4.26
CA LEU A 102 1.82 1.00 2.85
C LEU A 102 0.34 1.20 2.54
N ILE A 103 -0.52 0.31 3.04
CA ILE A 103 -1.98 0.43 2.88
C ILE A 103 -2.48 1.73 3.52
N ALA A 104 -2.02 2.04 4.74
CA ALA A 104 -2.43 3.25 5.45
C ALA A 104 -2.05 4.53 4.69
N TRP A 105 -0.86 4.56 4.09
CA TRP A 105 -0.42 5.68 3.25
C TRP A 105 -1.31 5.82 1.99
N CYS A 106 -1.56 4.71 1.28
CA CYS A 106 -2.45 4.71 0.12
C CYS A 106 -3.87 5.18 0.48
N GLU A 107 -4.45 4.66 1.56
CA GLU A 107 -5.80 5.03 2.03
C GLU A 107 -5.88 6.51 2.43
N GLY A 108 -4.83 7.07 3.04
CA GLY A 108 -4.78 8.51 3.34
C GLY A 108 -4.82 9.38 2.08
N LEU A 109 -4.09 8.98 1.03
CA LEU A 109 -4.09 9.68 -0.25
C LEU A 109 -5.44 9.54 -0.98
N MET A 110 -5.98 8.32 -1.02
CA MET A 110 -7.29 8.02 -1.61
C MET A 110 -8.40 8.83 -0.94
N PHE A 111 -8.41 8.88 0.39
CA PHE A 111 -9.40 9.67 1.13
C PHE A 111 -9.26 11.17 0.84
N SER A 112 -8.03 11.69 0.89
CA SER A 112 -7.76 13.12 0.69
C SER A 112 -8.19 13.61 -0.70
N CYS A 113 -8.08 12.76 -1.72
CA CYS A 113 -8.48 13.07 -3.09
C CYS A 113 -9.96 12.75 -3.38
N ALA A 114 -10.52 11.70 -2.76
CA ALA A 114 -11.90 11.32 -3.01
C ALA A 114 -12.89 12.21 -2.24
N ALA A 115 -12.64 12.45 -0.96
CA ALA A 115 -13.58 13.11 -0.04
C ALA A 115 -12.97 14.29 0.73
N GLY A 116 -11.65 14.45 0.74
CA GLY A 116 -10.94 15.48 1.50
C GLY A 116 -10.66 16.79 0.76
N SER A 117 -9.86 17.64 1.40
CA SER A 117 -9.52 18.99 0.92
C SER A 117 -8.66 19.01 -0.35
N PHE A 118 -8.06 17.87 -0.74
CA PHE A 118 -7.22 17.73 -1.94
C PHE A 118 -8.00 17.17 -3.15
N HIS A 119 -9.34 17.17 -3.12
CA HIS A 119 -10.16 16.58 -4.17
C HIS A 119 -9.96 17.17 -5.58
N ALA A 120 -9.44 18.39 -5.69
CA ALA A 120 -9.14 19.05 -6.96
C ALA A 120 -7.69 18.84 -7.44
N ALA A 121 -6.83 18.20 -6.64
CA ALA A 121 -5.40 18.06 -6.88
C ALA A 121 -4.98 16.59 -6.85
N VAL A 122 -5.52 15.80 -7.79
CA VAL A 122 -5.14 14.39 -7.94
C VAL A 122 -3.68 14.30 -8.41
N PRO A 123 -2.78 13.61 -7.68
CA PRO A 123 -1.39 13.47 -8.08
C PRO A 123 -1.23 12.73 -9.40
N SER A 124 -0.28 13.17 -10.21
CA SER A 124 0.15 12.48 -11.42
C SER A 124 0.80 11.12 -11.09
N ARG A 125 0.82 10.21 -12.06
CA ARG A 125 1.46 8.90 -11.90
C ARG A 125 2.94 9.02 -11.51
N SER A 126 3.67 10.00 -12.04
CA SER A 126 5.08 10.24 -11.69
C SER A 126 5.25 10.66 -10.23
N GLU A 127 4.39 11.54 -9.72
CA GLU A 127 4.42 11.94 -8.32
C GLU A 127 4.10 10.76 -7.38
N LEU A 128 3.12 9.93 -7.76
CA LEU A 128 2.82 8.70 -7.02
C LEU A 128 4.00 7.73 -7.02
N ARG A 129 4.67 7.54 -8.17
CA ARG A 129 5.86 6.69 -8.28
C ARG A 129 6.98 7.18 -7.34
N THR A 130 7.25 8.49 -7.33
CA THR A 130 8.22 9.10 -6.42
C THR A 130 7.84 8.85 -4.95
N GLY A 131 6.58 9.10 -4.59
CA GLY A 131 6.10 8.86 -3.22
C GLY A 131 6.23 7.40 -2.77
N PHE A 132 5.93 6.44 -3.64
CA PHE A 132 6.17 5.02 -3.35
C PHE A 132 7.65 4.70 -3.16
N ALA A 133 8.54 5.25 -3.98
CA ALA A 133 9.98 5.03 -3.89
C ALA A 133 10.55 5.57 -2.56
N GLU A 134 10.12 6.76 -2.15
CA GLU A 134 10.51 7.39 -0.88
C GLU A 134 9.99 6.59 0.32
N LEU A 135 8.72 6.19 0.28
CA LEU A 135 8.10 5.40 1.33
C LEU A 135 8.79 4.03 1.50
N LEU A 136 9.01 3.31 0.40
CA LEU A 136 9.67 1.99 0.43
C LEU A 136 11.11 2.10 0.91
N ARG A 137 11.87 3.10 0.45
CA ARG A 137 13.22 3.38 0.93
C ARG A 137 13.24 3.68 2.42
N GLY A 138 12.29 4.47 2.92
CA GLY A 138 12.15 4.78 4.34
C GLY A 138 11.77 3.57 5.20
N MET A 139 10.89 2.70 4.71
CA MET A 139 10.41 1.51 5.44
C MET A 139 11.43 0.37 5.47
N LEU A 140 12.13 0.13 4.35
CA LEU A 140 13.04 -1.02 4.20
C LEU A 140 14.50 -0.67 4.55
N GLY A 141 14.77 0.62 4.78
CA GLY A 141 16.11 1.15 4.97
C GLY A 141 16.88 1.26 3.65
N ALA A 142 17.90 2.12 3.64
CA ALA A 142 19.05 1.83 2.80
C ALA A 142 19.77 0.65 3.47
N GLY A 143 20.16 -0.39 2.72
CA GLY A 143 21.09 -1.40 3.24
C GLY A 143 22.27 -0.72 3.95
N PRO A 144 22.94 -1.40 4.90
CA PRO A 144 23.88 -0.75 5.82
C PRO A 144 24.77 0.20 5.04
N GLY A 145 24.63 1.51 5.31
CA GLY A 145 25.43 2.52 4.65
C GLY A 145 26.91 2.15 4.77
N PRO A 146 27.76 2.52 3.79
CA PRO A 146 29.17 2.17 3.83
C PRO A 146 29.71 2.53 5.21
N GLY A 147 30.19 1.50 5.92
CA GLY A 147 30.42 1.53 7.35
C GLY A 147 31.12 2.81 7.77
N GLN A 148 30.55 3.47 8.79
CA GLN A 148 31.35 4.39 9.58
C GLN A 148 32.59 3.61 10.02
N PRO A 149 33.81 4.08 9.71
CA PRO A 149 35.00 3.43 10.20
C PRO A 149 34.91 3.46 11.72
N GLU A 150 34.90 2.26 12.31
CA GLU A 150 35.03 2.09 13.74
C GLU A 150 36.30 2.80 14.16
N SER A 151 36.16 3.87 14.93
CA SER A 151 37.27 4.56 15.56
C SER A 151 37.79 3.66 16.69
N GLY A 152 38.50 2.61 16.30
CA GLY A 152 39.31 1.77 17.17
C GLY A 152 40.59 2.51 17.56
N GLY A 153 40.59 3.02 18.79
CA GLY A 153 41.69 2.98 19.76
C GLY A 153 43.09 3.49 19.37
N ALA A 154 43.50 4.57 20.02
CA ALA A 154 44.87 4.81 20.52
C ALA A 154 44.79 6.01 21.50
N ALA A 155 45.44 6.09 22.65
CA ALA A 155 46.31 5.20 23.39
C ALA A 155 46.37 5.71 24.85
N ASP A 156 46.74 4.78 25.71
CA ASP A 156 47.32 4.89 27.04
C ASP A 156 48.07 6.22 27.37
N GLY A 157 47.84 6.75 28.58
CA GLY A 157 48.53 7.93 29.11
C GLY A 157 48.32 8.07 30.63
N PRO A 158 49.37 8.22 31.45
CA PRO A 158 49.37 7.73 32.82
C PRO A 158 48.84 8.74 33.85
N GLY A 159 48.48 8.18 35.01
CA GLY A 159 47.79 8.82 36.13
C GLY A 159 48.40 10.13 36.66
N GLY A 160 47.52 11.11 36.87
CA GLY A 160 47.74 12.27 37.72
C GLY A 160 46.78 12.21 38.91
N ARG A 161 47.32 11.93 40.10
CA ARG A 161 46.57 11.88 41.36
C ARG A 161 46.15 13.29 41.79
N CYS A 162 44.86 13.53 42.01
CA CYS A 162 44.40 14.66 42.82
C CYS A 162 44.59 14.31 44.31
N ARG A 163 45.36 15.11 45.04
CA ARG A 163 45.34 15.13 46.51
C ARG A 163 44.22 16.07 46.98
N ALA A 164 43.50 15.62 48.01
CA ALA A 164 42.72 16.47 48.90
C ALA A 164 43.63 17.16 49.92
#